data_AF-A0A9E2PLR7-F1
#
_entry.id   AF-A0A9E2PLR7-F1
#
_cell.length_a   1.000
_cell.length_b   1.000
_cell.length_c   1.000
_cell.angle_alpha   90.00
_cell.angle_beta   90.00
_cell.angle_gamma   90.00
#
_symmetry.space_group_name_H-M   'P 1'
#
loop_
_entity.id
_entity.type
_entity.pdbx_description
1 polymer ?
#
loop_
_entity_poly.entity_id
_entity_poly.type
_entity_poly.pdbx_seq_one_letter_code
_entity_poly.pdbx_strand_id
1 'polypeptide(L)'
;MAGEMEKLFALAGRIHVLLRREHNRIIDVEWMCTDECYAKEVIKLARSAESEELLALAERVEAVHPLLPKPQRIEVPIPVKAEAKYVASLR
;
A
#
# COMPACT_ATOMS: atom_id res chain seq x y z
N MET A 1 10.31 -13.76 -15.22
CA MET A 1 10.73 -12.36 -15.43
C MET A 1 9.78 -11.61 -16.37
N ALA A 2 9.58 -12.02 -17.64
CA ALA A 2 8.67 -11.29 -18.56
C ALA A 2 7.21 -11.22 -18.07
N GLY A 3 6.65 -12.35 -17.60
CA GLY A 3 5.26 -12.39 -17.13
C GLY A 3 4.97 -11.68 -15.81
N GLU A 4 5.99 -11.24 -15.05
CA GLU A 4 5.78 -10.42 -13.84
C GLU A 4 5.67 -8.94 -14.21
N MET A 5 6.49 -8.48 -15.16
CA MET A 5 6.41 -7.13 -15.68
C MET A 5 5.07 -6.89 -16.40
N GLU A 6 4.60 -7.84 -17.21
CA GLU A 6 3.26 -7.76 -17.84
C GLU A 6 2.13 -7.65 -16.81
N LYS A 7 2.22 -8.40 -15.70
CA LYS A 7 1.26 -8.30 -14.60
C LYS A 7 1.31 -6.95 -13.92
N LEU A 8 2.51 -6.40 -13.70
CA LEU A 8 2.69 -5.08 -13.10
C LEU A 8 2.08 -3.99 -13.98
N PHE A 9 2.36 -4.02 -15.28
CA PHE A 9 1.75 -3.10 -16.26
C PHE A 9 0.22 -3.20 -16.27
N ALA A 10 -0.33 -4.42 -16.23
CA ALA A 10 -1.78 -4.62 -16.17
C ALA A 10 -2.40 -4.04 -14.89
N LEU A 11 -1.73 -4.20 -13.73
CA LEU A 11 -2.17 -3.63 -12.46
C LEU A 11 -2.09 -2.10 -12.46
N ALA A 12 -0.97 -1.54 -12.90
CA ALA A 12 -0.76 -0.10 -13.00
C ALA A 12 -1.76 0.57 -13.97
N GLY A 13 -2.06 -0.08 -15.10
CA GLY A 13 -3.09 0.37 -16.03
C GLY A 13 -4.50 0.41 -15.41
N ARG A 14 -4.86 -0.59 -14.58
CA ARG A 14 -6.14 -0.56 -13.86
C ARG A 14 -6.23 0.58 -12.86
N ILE A 15 -5.15 0.83 -12.10
CA ILE A 15 -5.06 1.96 -11.17
C ILE A 15 -5.22 3.28 -11.93
N HIS A 16 -4.55 3.44 -13.07
CA HIS A 16 -4.68 4.63 -13.92
C HIS A 16 -6.14 4.89 -14.33
N VAL A 17 -6.84 3.86 -14.81
CA VAL A 17 -8.24 4.01 -15.26
C VAL A 17 -9.15 4.43 -14.11
N LEU A 18 -9.03 3.80 -12.94
CA LEU A 18 -9.85 4.11 -11.77
C LEU A 18 -9.56 5.51 -11.23
N LEU A 19 -8.29 5.88 -11.06
CA LEU A 19 -7.91 7.22 -10.62
C LEU A 19 -8.41 8.31 -11.58
N ARG A 20 -8.36 8.06 -12.89
CA ARG A 20 -8.89 9.00 -13.88
C ARG A 20 -10.41 9.13 -13.78
N ARG A 21 -11.11 8.01 -13.62
CA ARG A 21 -12.58 7.98 -13.61
C ARG A 21 -13.19 8.53 -12.33
N GLU A 22 -12.59 8.24 -11.18
CA GLU A 22 -13.17 8.53 -9.87
C GLU A 22 -12.56 9.77 -9.22
N HIS A 23 -11.28 10.07 -9.48
CA HIS A 23 -10.56 11.18 -8.86
C HIS A 23 -10.06 12.23 -9.85
N ASN A 24 -10.34 12.06 -11.15
CA ASN A 24 -9.83 12.91 -12.23
C ASN A 24 -8.29 13.07 -12.19
N ARG A 25 -7.59 12.01 -11.77
CA ARG A 25 -6.12 11.97 -11.66
C ARG A 25 -5.52 11.07 -12.73
N ILE A 26 -4.55 11.61 -13.45
CA ILE A 26 -3.77 10.88 -14.46
C ILE A 26 -2.41 10.56 -13.86
N ILE A 27 -2.01 9.30 -13.99
CA ILE A 27 -0.69 8.80 -13.60
C ILE A 27 0.01 8.21 -14.82
N ASP A 28 1.34 8.21 -14.76
CA ASP A 28 2.20 7.57 -15.76
C ASP A 28 2.43 6.11 -15.37
N VAL A 29 2.03 5.19 -16.26
CA VAL A 29 2.11 3.75 -16.02
C VAL A 29 3.55 3.23 -16.19
N GLU A 30 4.34 3.82 -17.08
CA GLU A 30 5.73 3.39 -17.32
C GLU A 30 6.61 3.79 -16.14
N TRP A 31 6.44 5.01 -15.62
CA TRP A 31 7.14 5.47 -14.42
C TRP A 31 6.76 4.65 -13.18
N MET A 32 5.49 4.25 -13.07
CA MET A 32 5.05 3.37 -11.98
C MET A 32 5.72 1.99 -12.00
N CYS A 33 6.21 1.50 -13.15
CA CYS A 33 6.90 0.22 -13.26
C CYS A 33 8.43 0.33 -13.08
N THR A 34 9.01 1.52 -13.29
CA THR A 34 10.46 1.72 -13.43
C THR A 34 11.08 2.53 -12.30
N ASP A 35 10.30 3.35 -11.58
CA ASP A 35 10.76 4.18 -10.48
C ASP A 35 10.08 3.82 -9.15
N GLU A 36 10.89 3.49 -8.15
CA GLU A 36 10.42 3.08 -6.82
C GLU A 36 9.70 4.21 -6.08
N CYS A 37 10.23 5.43 -6.13
CA CYS A 37 9.68 6.58 -5.43
C CYS A 37 8.33 6.98 -6.02
N TYR A 38 8.23 7.00 -7.35
CA TYR A 38 6.99 7.29 -8.05
C TYR A 38 5.93 6.22 -7.75
N ALA A 39 6.29 4.94 -7.81
CA ALA A 39 5.38 3.85 -7.46
C ALA A 39 4.82 4.02 -6.03
N LYS A 40 5.68 4.37 -5.05
CA LYS A 40 5.25 4.64 -3.66
C LYS A 40 4.24 5.78 -3.57
N GLU A 41 4.47 6.88 -4.27
CA GLU A 41 3.55 8.03 -4.24
C GLU A 41 2.21 7.70 -4.90
N VAL A 42 2.22 6.94 -6.01
CA VAL A 42 0.97 6.46 -6.64
C VAL A 42 0.21 5.51 -5.72
N ILE A 43 0.90 4.62 -5.00
CA ILE A 43 0.27 3.72 -4.02
C ILE A 43 -0.34 4.50 -2.85
N LYS A 44 0.37 5.51 -2.32
CA LYS A 44 -0.18 6.41 -1.30
C LYS A 44 -1.43 7.13 -1.81
N LEU A 45 -1.40 7.63 -3.04
CA LEU A 45 -2.54 8.27 -3.68
C LEU A 45 -3.73 7.31 -3.80
N ALA A 46 -3.50 6.08 -4.27
CA ALA A 46 -4.54 5.06 -4.40
C ALA A 46 -5.15 4.67 -3.04
N ARG A 47 -4.35 4.64 -1.96
CA ARG A 47 -4.86 4.42 -0.60
C ARG A 47 -5.70 5.58 -0.07
N SER A 48 -5.43 6.81 -0.51
CA SER A 48 -6.18 8.00 -0.11
C SER A 48 -7.51 8.20 -0.86
N ALA A 49 -7.76 7.40 -1.89
CA ALA A 49 -8.90 7.54 -2.81
C ALA A 49 -10.23 6.99 -2.25
N GLU A 50 -10.29 6.48 -1.02
CA GLU A 50 -11.51 5.94 -0.40
C GLU A 50 -12.24 4.86 -1.25
N SER A 51 -11.49 4.15 -2.10
CA SER A 51 -12.01 3.11 -3.00
C SER A 51 -11.38 1.77 -2.64
N GLU A 52 -12.23 0.80 -2.28
CA GLU A 52 -11.79 -0.56 -1.91
C GLU A 52 -11.06 -1.26 -3.06
N GLU A 53 -11.47 -1.01 -4.31
CA GLU A 53 -10.81 -1.58 -5.49
C GLU A 53 -9.40 -0.99 -5.66
N LEU A 54 -9.24 0.33 -5.49
CA LEU A 54 -7.93 0.98 -5.56
C LEU A 54 -7.01 0.52 -4.43
N LEU A 55 -7.54 0.31 -3.22
CA LEU A 55 -6.79 -0.22 -2.09
C LEU A 55 -6.28 -1.64 -2.39
N ALA A 56 -7.15 -2.53 -2.86
CA ALA A 56 -6.77 -3.90 -3.23
C ALA A 56 -5.76 -3.94 -4.38
N LEU A 57 -5.89 -3.04 -5.37
CA LEU A 57 -4.92 -2.93 -6.46
C LEU A 57 -3.56 -2.44 -5.95
N ALA A 58 -3.54 -1.46 -5.05
CA ALA A 58 -2.31 -0.93 -4.46
C ALA A 58 -1.53 -2.01 -3.68
N GLU A 59 -2.23 -2.83 -2.88
CA GLU A 59 -1.63 -3.98 -2.18
C GLU A 59 -1.04 -5.01 -3.14
N ARG A 60 -1.76 -5.32 -4.23
CA ARG A 60 -1.28 -6.25 -5.26
C ARG A 60 -0.06 -5.72 -5.99
N VAL A 61 -0.01 -4.41 -6.28
CA VAL A 61 1.18 -3.78 -6.86
C VAL A 61 2.35 -3.88 -5.89
N GLU A 62 2.20 -3.53 -4.61
CA GLU A 62 3.29 -3.66 -3.62
C GLU A 62 3.84 -5.10 -3.54
N ALA A 63 2.99 -6.11 -3.68
CA ALA A 63 3.41 -7.51 -3.64
C ALA A 63 4.21 -7.96 -4.87
N VAL A 64 3.91 -7.40 -6.05
CA VAL A 64 4.48 -7.80 -7.34
C VAL A 64 5.64 -6.90 -7.78
N HIS A 65 5.65 -5.64 -7.36
CA HIS A 65 6.61 -4.65 -7.83
C HIS A 65 8.04 -5.01 -7.40
N PRO A 66 8.99 -5.17 -8.35
CA PRO A 66 10.32 -5.69 -8.04
C PRO A 66 11.19 -4.74 -7.23
N LEU A 67 10.99 -3.42 -7.38
CA LEU A 67 11.78 -2.39 -6.70
C LEU A 67 11.22 -2.00 -5.32
N LEU A 68 9.98 -2.36 -4.99
CA LEU A 68 9.38 -1.92 -3.74
C LEU A 68 9.84 -2.82 -2.59
N PRO A 69 10.21 -2.25 -1.43
CA PRO A 69 10.47 -3.05 -0.25
C PRO A 69 9.18 -3.75 0.15
N LYS A 70 9.20 -5.09 0.15
CA LYS A 70 8.05 -5.88 0.61
C LYS A 70 7.74 -5.46 2.05
N PRO A 71 6.49 -5.11 2.38
CA PRO A 71 6.15 -4.68 3.73
C PRO A 71 6.47 -5.83 4.70
N GLN A 72 7.54 -5.66 5.48
CA GLN A 72 7.76 -6.48 6.66
C GLN A 72 6.68 -6.07 7.65
N ARG A 73 5.75 -6.99 7.95
CA ARG A 73 4.77 -6.77 9.00
C ARG A 73 5.52 -6.60 10.30
N ILE A 74 5.76 -5.36 10.71
CA ILE A 74 6.28 -5.06 12.04
C ILE A 74 5.13 -5.36 12.98
N GLU A 75 5.17 -6.53 13.62
CA GLU A 75 4.30 -6.83 14.76
C GLU A 75 4.68 -5.87 15.87
N VAL A 76 4.03 -4.71 15.91
CA VAL A 76 4.16 -3.80 17.05
C VAL A 76 3.55 -4.54 18.24
N PRO A 77 4.33 -4.91 19.27
CA PRO A 77 3.76 -5.56 20.44
C PRO A 77 2.80 -4.57 21.08
N ILE A 78 1.50 -4.84 21.01
CA ILE A 78 0.51 -4.06 21.74
C ILE A 78 0.86 -4.24 23.22
N PRO A 79 1.25 -3.19 23.96
CA PRO A 79 1.56 -3.34 25.37
C PRO A 79 0.25 -3.65 26.11
N VAL A 80 0.07 -4.91 26.49
CA VAL A 80 -0.99 -5.32 27.41
C VAL A 80 -0.73 -4.59 28.72
N LYS A 81 -1.61 -3.65 29.08
CA LYS A 81 -1.52 -2.89 30.34
C LYS A 81 -1.45 -3.88 31.50
N ALA A 82 -0.32 -3.89 32.21
CA ALA A 82 -0.18 -4.61 33.46
C ALA A 82 -1.15 -4.02 34.49
N GLU A 83 -1.99 -4.88 35.07
CA GLU A 83 -2.93 -4.52 36.12
C GLU A 83 -2.19 -3.85 37.29
N ALA A 84 -2.76 -2.73 37.74
CA ALA A 84 -2.17 -1.89 38.77
C ALA A 84 -2.08 -2.62 40.11
N LYS A 85 -0.87 -3.03 40.49
CA LYS A 85 -0.51 -3.59 41.80
C LYS A 85 -0.57 -2.59 42.97
N TYR A 86 -1.36 -1.52 42.88
CA TYR A 86 -1.42 -0.44 43.88
C TYR A 86 -2.71 -0.41 44.71
N VAL A 87 -3.44 -1.53 44.83
CA VAL A 87 -4.58 -1.63 45.76
C VAL A 87 -4.17 -2.22 47.13
N ALA A 88 -2.91 -2.63 47.30
CA ALA A 88 -2.47 -3.35 48.50
C ALA A 88 -1.87 -2.46 49.62
N SER A 89 -1.69 -1.15 49.41
CA SER A 89 -1.12 -0.25 50.43
C SER A 89 -2.09 0.76 51.04
N LEU A 90 -3.40 0.59 50.83
CA LEU A 90 -4.39 1.33 51.61
C LEU A 90 -4.80 0.51 52.84
N ARG A 91 -3.96 0.58 53.89
CA ARG A 91 -4.36 0.57 55.31
C ARG A 91 -3.14 0.77 56.21
#